data_AF-A0A0Q7B5S0-F1
#
_entry.id   AF-A0A0Q7B5S0-F1
#
_cell.length_a   1.000
_cell.length_b   1.000
_cell.length_c   1.000
_cell.angle_alpha   90.00
_cell.angle_beta   90.00
_cell.angle_gamma   90.00
#
_symmetry.space_group_name_H-M   'P 1'
#
loop_
_entity.id
_entity.type
_entity.pdbx_description
1 polymer ?
#
loop_
_entity_poly.entity_id
_entity_poly.type
_entity_poly.pdbx_seq_one_letter_code
_entity_poly.pdbx_strand_id
1 'polypeptide(L)'
;MIARVVAPVLGLGALALATTGCDDDPSITPGALAYVAADHAGTPDTAGTEPFDWFDAFDDDAVAVDLRYHPTKNDPGDGLTVTLGRLDVPELTDCDATVGLYTQACEETDGGTLRWNLDDPEEDPGGVFVLVPKSDGQTVMVTFNGPRLHRDPRTVDLPVSVETLFDIAHDPRIDVTTTQDVVDRGAELTYLEER
;
A
#
# COMPACT_ATOMS: atom_id res chain seq x y z
N MET A 1 63.93 -48.38 -6.43
CA MET A 1 62.77 -47.56 -6.02
C MET A 1 62.08 -47.13 -7.31
N ILE A 2 60.98 -47.77 -7.74
CA ILE A 2 59.57 -47.39 -7.48
C ILE A 2 59.34 -45.92 -7.93
N ALA A 3 58.44 -45.51 -8.83
CA ALA A 3 57.44 -46.18 -9.67
C ALA A 3 56.81 -45.16 -10.66
N ARG A 4 56.14 -45.71 -11.68
CA ARG A 4 54.87 -45.30 -12.33
C ARG A 4 54.74 -43.96 -13.10
N VAL A 5 54.54 -44.17 -14.40
CA VAL A 5 53.69 -43.48 -15.40
C VAL A 5 52.39 -42.90 -14.84
N VAL A 6 51.93 -41.75 -15.37
CA VAL A 6 50.56 -41.47 -15.91
C VAL A 6 50.54 -40.10 -16.61
N ALA A 7 49.94 -40.10 -17.81
CA ALA A 7 49.76 -38.98 -18.74
C ALA A 7 48.43 -38.21 -18.46
N PRO A 8 48.08 -37.15 -19.21
CA PRO A 8 47.35 -35.96 -18.75
C PRO A 8 45.81 -36.12 -18.75
N VAL A 9 45.13 -35.32 -17.93
CA VAL A 9 43.68 -35.07 -18.07
C VAL A 9 43.45 -33.59 -18.37
N LEU A 10 43.01 -33.34 -19.59
CA LEU A 10 42.37 -32.11 -20.06
C LEU A 10 41.11 -31.86 -19.25
N GLY A 11 41.13 -30.84 -18.39
CA GLY A 11 39.92 -30.30 -17.78
C GLY A 11 39.33 -29.23 -18.68
N LEU A 12 38.35 -29.60 -19.50
CA LEU A 12 37.37 -28.64 -20.04
C LEU A 12 36.61 -28.04 -18.85
N GLY A 13 37.00 -26.85 -18.42
CA GLY A 13 36.17 -26.04 -17.54
C GLY A 13 34.98 -25.53 -18.35
N ALA A 14 33.82 -26.13 -18.15
CA ALA A 14 32.56 -25.59 -18.64
C ALA A 14 32.37 -24.19 -18.04
N LEU A 15 32.46 -23.16 -18.89
CA LEU A 15 31.88 -21.85 -18.60
C LEU A 15 30.36 -22.09 -18.49
N ALA A 16 29.87 -22.25 -17.27
CA ALA A 16 28.46 -22.07 -16.98
C ALA A 16 28.16 -20.59 -17.22
N LEU A 17 27.63 -20.29 -18.40
CA LEU A 17 26.89 -19.06 -18.65
C LEU A 17 25.74 -19.07 -17.66
N ALA A 18 25.90 -18.33 -16.56
CA ALA A 18 24.77 -17.90 -15.76
C ALA A 18 23.86 -17.14 -16.72
N THR A 19 22.74 -17.77 -17.08
CA THR A 19 21.61 -17.07 -17.65
C THR A 19 21.19 -16.07 -16.58
N THR A 20 21.67 -14.83 -16.68
CA THR A 20 20.97 -13.67 -16.13
C THR A 20 19.60 -13.70 -16.80
N GLY A 21 18.67 -14.40 -16.16
CA GLY A 21 17.26 -14.18 -16.41
C GLY A 21 17.01 -12.71 -16.14
N CYS A 22 16.31 -12.06 -17.05
CA CYS A 22 15.59 -10.86 -16.68
C CYS A 22 14.56 -11.33 -15.64
N ASP A 23 14.93 -11.28 -14.36
CA ASP A 23 13.93 -11.34 -13.30
C ASP A 23 13.23 -9.97 -13.38
N ASP A 24 12.18 -9.91 -14.19
CA ASP A 24 11.25 -8.79 -14.13
C ASP A 24 10.64 -8.82 -12.72
N ASP A 25 10.74 -7.70 -12.00
CA ASP A 25 10.18 -7.58 -10.66
C ASP A 25 8.67 -7.93 -10.69
N PRO A 26 8.18 -8.79 -9.78
CA PRO A 26 6.78 -9.19 -9.79
C PRO A 26 5.82 -8.02 -9.55
N SER A 27 4.60 -8.13 -10.06
CA SER A 27 3.53 -7.16 -9.78
C SER A 27 3.19 -7.11 -8.30
N ILE A 28 2.83 -5.92 -7.81
CA ILE A 28 2.31 -5.76 -6.45
C ILE A 28 1.01 -6.56 -6.25
N THR A 29 0.84 -7.11 -5.06
CA THR A 29 -0.35 -7.88 -4.66
C THR A 29 -1.02 -7.24 -3.44
N PRO A 30 -2.30 -7.54 -3.16
CA PRO A 30 -2.94 -7.06 -1.93
C PRO A 30 -2.19 -7.48 -0.66
N GLY A 31 -1.65 -8.69 -0.62
CA GLY A 31 -0.82 -9.16 0.50
C GLY A 31 0.47 -8.37 0.64
N ALA A 32 1.14 -8.03 -0.48
CA ALA A 32 2.31 -7.17 -0.46
C ALA A 32 1.99 -5.77 0.07
N LEU A 33 0.86 -5.16 -0.35
CA LEU A 33 0.39 -3.90 0.20
C LEU A 33 0.15 -3.99 1.72
N ALA A 34 -0.52 -5.05 2.17
CA ALA A 34 -0.82 -5.25 3.60
C ALA A 34 0.45 -5.43 4.43
N TYR A 35 1.44 -6.15 3.90
CA TYR A 35 2.74 -6.33 4.56
C TYR A 35 3.45 -4.99 4.73
N VAL A 36 3.55 -4.19 3.66
CA VAL A 36 4.23 -2.88 3.72
C VAL A 36 3.46 -1.91 4.62
N ALA A 37 2.14 -1.84 4.51
CA ALA A 37 1.32 -0.98 5.36
C ALA A 37 1.46 -1.33 6.85
N ALA A 38 1.46 -2.62 7.19
CA ALA A 38 1.63 -3.09 8.57
C ALA A 38 3.04 -2.83 9.13
N ASP A 39 4.07 -2.75 8.28
CA ASP A 39 5.44 -2.39 8.68
C ASP A 39 5.52 -0.94 9.22
N HIS A 40 4.62 -0.06 8.74
CA HIS A 40 4.50 1.33 9.18
C HIS A 40 3.48 1.55 10.29
N ALA A 41 2.27 1.01 10.12
CA ALA A 41 1.13 1.26 11.00
C ALA A 41 0.99 0.24 12.15
N GLY A 42 1.81 -0.81 12.15
CA GLY A 42 1.69 -1.95 13.07
C GLY A 42 0.83 -3.08 12.51
N THR A 43 0.85 -4.23 13.18
CA THR A 43 0.13 -5.42 12.73
C THR A 43 -1.38 -5.26 12.97
N PRO A 44 -2.23 -5.39 11.94
CA PRO A 44 -3.68 -5.36 12.10
C PRO A 44 -4.22 -6.67 12.70
N ASP A 45 -5.47 -6.65 13.15
CA ASP A 45 -6.16 -7.87 13.58
C ASP A 45 -6.61 -8.69 12.37
N THR A 46 -7.10 -8.03 11.31
CA THR A 46 -7.50 -8.64 10.04
C THR A 46 -7.19 -7.73 8.86
N ALA A 47 -7.06 -8.31 7.67
CA ALA A 47 -6.98 -7.59 6.41
C ALA A 47 -7.83 -8.28 5.34
N GLY A 48 -8.41 -7.51 4.41
CA GLY A 48 -9.25 -8.02 3.34
C GLY A 48 -9.01 -7.30 2.01
N THR A 49 -9.43 -7.93 0.92
CA THR A 49 -9.29 -7.40 -0.44
C THR A 49 -10.63 -6.92 -1.03
N GLU A 50 -11.67 -6.85 -0.20
CA GLU A 50 -12.97 -6.37 -0.65
C GLU A 50 -12.88 -4.87 -1.01
N PRO A 51 -13.53 -4.44 -2.11
CA PRO A 51 -13.51 -3.05 -2.52
C PRO A 51 -14.14 -2.16 -1.45
N PHE A 52 -13.44 -1.09 -1.07
CA PHE A 52 -13.92 -0.08 -0.13
C PHE A 52 -14.59 1.09 -0.87
N ASP A 53 -15.31 1.97 -0.16
CA ASP A 53 -16.17 3.04 -0.72
C ASP A 53 -15.47 4.00 -1.72
N TRP A 54 -14.13 4.02 -1.75
CA TRP A 54 -13.33 4.84 -2.68
C TRP A 54 -12.63 4.06 -3.80
N PHE A 55 -12.83 2.76 -3.88
CA PHE A 55 -12.22 1.92 -4.92
C PHE A 55 -12.69 2.32 -6.32
N ASP A 56 -13.93 2.77 -6.45
CA ASP A 56 -14.51 3.28 -7.72
C ASP A 56 -13.86 4.57 -8.24
N ALA A 57 -12.96 5.20 -7.46
CA ALA A 57 -12.17 6.35 -7.93
C ALA A 57 -10.97 5.94 -8.80
N PHE A 58 -10.67 4.64 -8.87
CA PHE A 58 -9.55 4.06 -9.60
C PHE A 58 -10.02 3.22 -10.79
N ASP A 59 -9.11 2.98 -11.74
CA ASP A 59 -9.34 2.05 -12.84
C ASP A 59 -9.47 0.58 -12.38
N ASP A 60 -9.93 -0.29 -13.27
CA ASP A 60 -10.22 -1.70 -12.98
C ASP A 60 -8.98 -2.56 -12.71
N ASP A 61 -7.80 -2.03 -13.00
CA ASP A 61 -6.50 -2.66 -12.74
C ASP A 61 -5.92 -2.32 -11.35
N ALA A 62 -6.63 -1.52 -10.55
CA ALA A 62 -6.15 -1.10 -9.23
C ALA A 62 -6.02 -2.28 -8.23
N VAL A 63 -4.99 -2.21 -7.40
CA VAL A 63 -4.72 -3.17 -6.32
C VAL A 63 -4.96 -2.46 -5.00
N ALA A 64 -5.81 -3.05 -4.15
CA ALA A 64 -6.13 -2.49 -2.84
C ALA A 64 -6.12 -3.55 -1.74
N VAL A 65 -5.95 -3.07 -0.52
CA VAL A 65 -6.12 -3.86 0.70
C VAL A 65 -6.68 -2.98 1.83
N ASP A 66 -7.55 -3.56 2.63
CA ASP A 66 -8.16 -2.93 3.81
C ASP A 66 -7.66 -3.62 5.07
N LEU A 67 -7.04 -2.87 5.98
CA LEU A 67 -6.52 -3.36 7.26
C LEU A 67 -7.44 -2.89 8.39
N ARG A 68 -7.80 -3.78 9.31
CA ARG A 68 -8.66 -3.49 10.46
C ARG A 68 -7.93 -3.65 11.78
N TYR A 69 -8.04 -2.65 12.64
CA TYR A 69 -7.45 -2.62 13.97
C TYR A 69 -8.54 -2.51 15.03
N HIS A 70 -8.40 -3.33 16.06
CA HIS A 70 -9.30 -3.39 17.21
C HIS A 70 -10.79 -3.61 16.88
N PRO A 71 -11.16 -4.46 15.88
CA PRO A 71 -12.56 -4.74 15.61
C PRO A 71 -13.23 -5.41 16.80
N THR A 72 -14.50 -5.08 17.04
CA THR A 72 -15.35 -5.76 18.02
C THR A 72 -16.60 -6.31 17.35
N LYS A 73 -17.42 -7.06 18.09
CA LYS A 73 -18.67 -7.63 17.56
C LYS A 73 -19.61 -6.57 16.93
N ASN A 74 -19.59 -5.34 17.44
CA ASN A 74 -20.52 -4.29 17.02
C ASN A 74 -19.81 -3.06 16.43
N ASP A 75 -18.50 -3.15 16.20
CA ASP A 75 -17.68 -2.04 15.75
C ASP A 75 -16.61 -2.59 14.79
N PRO A 76 -16.57 -2.15 13.52
CA PRO A 76 -15.54 -2.61 12.59
C PRO A 76 -14.11 -2.20 13.01
N GLY A 77 -13.96 -1.32 13.99
CA GLY A 77 -12.66 -0.82 14.44
C GLY A 77 -12.09 0.23 13.50
N ASP A 78 -10.82 0.57 13.71
CA ASP A 78 -10.10 1.51 12.85
C ASP A 78 -9.74 0.81 11.52
N GLY A 79 -10.04 1.47 10.41
CA GLY A 79 -9.74 1.00 9.05
C GLY A 79 -8.62 1.80 8.41
N LEU A 80 -7.65 1.10 7.84
CA LEU A 80 -6.59 1.66 7.01
C LEU A 80 -6.63 0.96 5.65
N THR A 81 -7.01 1.70 4.61
CA THR A 81 -7.05 1.18 3.24
C THR A 81 -5.87 1.73 2.46
N VAL A 82 -5.18 0.86 1.71
CA VAL A 82 -4.11 1.24 0.79
C VAL A 82 -4.49 0.79 -0.61
N THR A 83 -4.54 1.73 -1.55
CA THR A 83 -4.86 1.48 -2.95
C THR A 83 -3.73 2.00 -3.83
N LEU A 84 -3.29 1.20 -4.80
CA LEU A 84 -2.44 1.62 -5.90
C LEU A 84 -3.18 1.39 -7.22
N GLY A 85 -3.26 2.42 -8.06
CA GLY A 85 -3.79 2.29 -9.41
C GLY A 85 -3.75 3.62 -10.16
N ARG A 86 -4.33 3.67 -11.36
CA ARG A 86 -4.58 4.96 -12.02
C ARG A 86 -5.86 5.56 -11.45
N LEU A 87 -5.82 6.85 -11.16
CA LEU A 87 -6.98 7.58 -10.66
C LEU A 87 -7.88 8.01 -11.84
N ASP A 88 -9.12 7.55 -11.84
CA ASP A 88 -10.15 7.96 -12.82
C ASP A 88 -10.81 9.31 -12.45
N VAL A 89 -10.59 9.77 -11.22
CA VAL A 89 -11.03 11.07 -10.69
C VAL A 89 -9.80 11.93 -10.33
N PRO A 90 -9.05 12.45 -11.33
CA PRO A 90 -7.81 13.20 -11.10
C PRO A 90 -8.00 14.43 -10.21
N GLU A 91 -9.20 14.99 -10.15
CA GLU A 91 -9.58 16.11 -9.28
C GLU A 91 -9.31 15.83 -7.79
N LEU A 92 -9.29 14.56 -7.36
CA LEU A 92 -8.93 14.19 -5.99
C LEU A 92 -7.49 14.60 -5.62
N THR A 93 -6.61 14.85 -6.59
CA THR A 93 -5.24 15.33 -6.33
C THR A 93 -5.10 16.86 -6.40
N ASP A 94 -6.18 17.58 -6.71
CA ASP A 94 -6.17 19.04 -6.86
C ASP A 94 -7.09 19.71 -5.82
N CYS A 95 -6.51 20.42 -4.86
CA CYS A 95 -7.29 21.10 -3.82
C CYS A 95 -8.16 22.25 -4.32
N ASP A 96 -7.85 22.83 -5.49
CA ASP A 96 -8.68 23.86 -6.12
C ASP A 96 -9.88 23.24 -6.89
N ALA A 97 -9.83 21.93 -7.15
CA ALA A 97 -10.93 21.23 -7.80
C ALA A 97 -12.10 20.98 -6.85
N THR A 98 -13.33 21.13 -7.36
CA THR A 98 -14.54 20.79 -6.62
C THR A 98 -14.77 19.29 -6.68
N VAL A 99 -14.30 18.57 -5.68
CA VAL A 99 -14.41 17.10 -5.64
C VAL A 99 -15.63 16.67 -4.82
N GLY A 100 -16.82 16.84 -5.41
CA GLY A 100 -18.09 16.40 -4.83
C GLY A 100 -18.35 16.93 -3.40
N LEU A 101 -19.32 16.33 -2.70
CA LEU A 101 -19.66 16.67 -1.31
C LEU A 101 -18.80 15.90 -0.28
N TYR A 102 -17.84 15.12 -0.76
CA TYR A 102 -17.25 14.01 -0.01
C TYR A 102 -15.87 14.29 0.56
N THR A 103 -15.25 15.45 0.31
CA THR A 103 -14.05 15.90 1.06
C THR A 103 -14.22 17.36 1.45
N GLN A 104 -14.27 17.65 2.75
CA GLN A 104 -14.59 18.98 3.27
C GLN A 104 -13.37 19.92 3.31
N ALA A 105 -12.17 19.34 3.39
CA ALA A 105 -10.93 20.09 3.45
C ALA A 105 -9.79 19.37 2.70
N CYS A 106 -8.85 20.16 2.21
CA CYS A 106 -7.75 19.71 1.39
C CYS A 106 -6.51 20.58 1.66
N GLU A 107 -5.34 19.96 1.62
CA GLU A 107 -4.05 20.64 1.62
C GLU A 107 -3.06 19.94 0.69
N GLU A 108 -2.44 20.73 -0.18
CA GLU A 108 -1.29 20.28 -0.97
C GLU A 108 -0.01 20.41 -0.15
N THR A 109 0.82 19.37 -0.19
CA THR A 109 2.11 19.32 0.49
C THR A 109 3.19 18.93 -0.50
N ASP A 110 4.46 19.12 -0.13
CA ASP A 110 5.60 18.64 -0.92
C ASP A 110 5.57 17.10 -1.12
N GLY A 111 4.86 16.39 -0.25
CA GLY A 111 4.67 14.94 -0.29
C GLY A 111 3.40 14.48 -1.01
N GLY A 112 2.57 15.35 -1.57
CA GLY A 112 1.30 14.97 -2.19
C GLY A 112 0.10 15.66 -1.54
N THR A 113 -1.09 15.10 -1.73
CA THR A 113 -2.35 15.74 -1.33
C THR A 113 -2.92 15.10 -0.08
N LEU A 114 -3.24 15.92 0.93
CA LEU A 114 -3.99 15.52 2.11
C LEU A 114 -5.43 16.00 1.96
N ARG A 115 -6.40 15.11 2.10
CA ARG A 115 -7.83 15.44 2.23
C ARG A 115 -8.40 14.87 3.51
N TRP A 116 -9.46 15.49 4.01
CA TRP A 116 -10.20 14.92 5.12
C TRP A 116 -11.66 15.38 5.18
N ASN A 117 -12.47 14.56 5.83
CA ASN A 117 -13.84 14.88 6.25
C ASN A 117 -13.89 15.03 7.74
N LEU A 118 -14.53 16.09 8.21
CA LEU A 118 -14.91 16.14 9.60
C LEU A 118 -16.11 15.23 9.83
N ASP A 119 -16.28 14.81 11.08
CA ASP A 119 -17.39 13.96 11.45
C ASP A 119 -18.74 14.65 11.19
N ASP A 120 -19.67 13.89 10.63
CA ASP A 120 -21.09 14.18 10.72
C ASP A 120 -21.68 13.28 11.83
N PRO A 121 -22.17 13.85 12.94
CA PRO A 121 -22.64 13.09 14.11
C PRO A 121 -23.57 11.92 13.78
N GLU A 122 -24.43 12.06 12.77
CA GLU A 122 -25.47 11.10 12.42
C GLU A 122 -25.11 10.20 11.22
N GLU A 123 -24.10 10.55 10.43
CA GLU A 123 -23.82 9.89 9.15
C GLU A 123 -22.43 9.24 9.07
N ASP A 124 -21.35 9.94 9.44
CA ASP A 124 -19.98 9.52 9.15
C ASP A 124 -19.00 10.00 10.24
N PRO A 125 -18.13 9.15 10.82
CA PRO A 125 -17.10 9.59 11.77
C PRO A 125 -16.04 10.53 11.16
N GLY A 126 -16.02 10.73 9.86
CA GLY A 126 -14.97 11.42 9.13
C GLY A 126 -13.83 10.47 8.75
N GLY A 127 -12.94 10.96 7.89
CA GLY A 127 -11.85 10.17 7.33
C GLY A 127 -10.71 11.04 6.84
N VAL A 128 -9.52 10.46 6.76
CA VAL A 128 -8.30 11.10 6.28
C VAL A 128 -7.81 10.36 5.04
N PHE A 129 -7.42 11.10 4.01
CA PHE A 129 -6.98 10.58 2.72
C PHE A 129 -5.66 11.22 2.35
N VAL A 130 -4.66 10.41 2.04
CA VAL A 130 -3.39 10.84 1.49
C VAL A 130 -3.27 10.29 0.08
N LEU A 131 -3.05 11.18 -0.89
CA LEU A 131 -2.86 10.81 -2.29
C LEU A 131 -1.46 11.21 -2.75
N VAL A 132 -0.70 10.24 -3.22
CA VAL A 132 0.68 10.41 -3.68
C VAL A 132 0.81 9.91 -5.11
N PRO A 133 1.04 10.80 -6.09
CA PRO A 133 1.36 10.40 -7.45
C PRO A 133 2.64 9.57 -7.51
N LYS A 134 2.62 8.51 -8.32
CA LYS A 134 3.75 7.63 -8.65
C LYS A 134 4.07 7.76 -10.15
N SER A 135 5.04 6.98 -10.61
CA SER A 135 5.42 6.92 -12.02
C SER A 135 4.27 6.47 -12.92
N ASP A 136 4.33 6.78 -14.22
CA ASP A 136 3.38 6.28 -15.24
C ASP A 136 1.88 6.57 -14.97
N GLY A 137 1.61 7.65 -14.24
CA GLY A 137 0.25 8.09 -13.91
C GLY A 137 -0.44 7.27 -12.84
N GLN A 138 0.31 6.44 -12.11
CA GLN A 138 -0.17 5.72 -10.95
C GLN A 138 -0.31 6.66 -9.75
N THR A 139 -1.15 6.30 -8.79
CA THR A 139 -1.35 7.02 -7.54
C THR A 139 -1.50 6.01 -6.42
N VAL A 140 -0.82 6.26 -5.31
CA VAL A 140 -1.13 5.58 -4.05
C VAL A 140 -2.10 6.46 -3.27
N MET A 141 -3.23 5.88 -2.87
CA MET A 141 -4.15 6.48 -1.91
C MET A 141 -4.14 5.67 -0.62
N VAL A 142 -3.87 6.34 0.49
CA VAL A 142 -3.96 5.78 1.83
C VAL A 142 -5.10 6.47 2.55
N THR A 143 -6.08 5.68 2.98
CA THR A 143 -7.29 6.15 3.66
C THR A 143 -7.30 5.63 5.09
N PHE A 144 -7.57 6.51 6.06
CA PHE A 144 -7.74 6.14 7.46
C PHE A 144 -9.11 6.60 7.98
N ASN A 145 -9.86 5.66 8.54
CA ASN A 145 -11.17 5.89 9.17
C ASN A 145 -11.19 5.21 10.55
N GLY A 146 -11.90 5.77 11.52
CA GLY A 146 -12.08 5.11 12.83
C GLY A 146 -12.47 6.10 13.92
N PRO A 147 -11.53 6.94 14.41
CA PRO A 147 -11.86 8.00 15.35
C PRO A 147 -12.74 9.08 14.71
N ARG A 148 -13.62 9.68 15.52
CA ARG A 148 -14.39 10.85 15.09
C ARG A 148 -13.46 12.05 14.87
N LEU A 149 -13.46 12.58 13.65
CA LEU A 149 -12.58 13.68 13.26
C LEU A 149 -13.28 15.04 13.39
N HIS A 150 -13.16 15.71 14.53
CA HIS A 150 -13.85 17.00 14.75
C HIS A 150 -13.08 18.23 14.24
N ARG A 151 -11.82 18.07 13.85
CA ARG A 151 -10.92 19.15 13.42
C ARG A 151 -9.79 18.58 12.56
N ASP A 152 -8.91 19.45 12.08
CA ASP A 152 -7.74 19.09 11.28
C ASP A 152 -6.96 17.89 11.87
N PRO A 153 -6.77 16.80 11.09
CA PRO A 153 -6.15 15.56 11.56
C PRO A 153 -4.69 15.72 11.99
N ARG A 154 -4.00 16.78 11.54
CA ARG A 154 -2.61 17.07 11.93
C ARG A 154 -2.50 17.70 13.31
N THR A 155 -3.63 18.13 13.87
CA THR A 155 -3.70 18.79 15.18
C THR A 155 -4.23 17.88 16.28
N VAL A 156 -4.45 16.60 15.97
CA VAL A 156 -4.98 15.59 16.88
C VAL A 156 -4.08 14.36 16.91
N ASP A 157 -4.17 13.62 18.00
CA ASP A 157 -3.45 12.35 18.18
C ASP A 157 -4.33 11.24 17.59
N LEU A 158 -3.99 10.78 16.39
CA LEU A 158 -4.66 9.68 15.69
C LEU A 158 -3.91 8.37 15.97
N PRO A 159 -4.62 7.22 16.04
CA PRO A 159 -3.98 5.90 16.14
C PRO A 159 -2.95 5.65 15.02
N VAL A 160 -3.27 6.10 13.80
CA VAL A 160 -2.33 6.18 12.68
C VAL A 160 -2.17 7.66 12.32
N SER A 161 -0.97 8.19 12.53
CA SER A 161 -0.70 9.62 12.30
C SER A 161 -0.72 9.97 10.82
N VAL A 162 -1.01 11.24 10.48
CA VAL A 162 -0.93 11.73 9.10
C VAL A 162 0.46 11.51 8.49
N GLU A 163 1.52 11.66 9.29
CA GLU A 163 2.90 11.38 8.88
C GLU A 163 3.05 9.91 8.46
N THR A 164 2.55 8.97 9.25
CA THR A 164 2.55 7.54 8.93
C THR A 164 1.77 7.23 7.64
N LEU A 165 0.66 7.92 7.37
CA LEU A 165 -0.09 7.74 6.12
C LEU A 165 0.75 8.17 4.90
N PHE A 166 1.47 9.29 5.01
CA PHE A 166 2.42 9.71 3.97
C PHE A 166 3.60 8.73 3.85
N ASP A 167 4.15 8.23 4.95
CA ASP A 167 5.25 7.26 4.92
C ASP A 167 4.84 5.96 4.18
N ILE A 168 3.62 5.46 4.42
CA ILE A 168 3.07 4.34 3.66
C ILE A 168 2.95 4.70 2.18
N ALA A 169 2.34 5.85 1.86
CA ALA A 169 2.10 6.26 0.48
C ALA A 169 3.41 6.45 -0.32
N HIS A 170 4.47 6.91 0.34
CA HIS A 170 5.80 7.10 -0.23
C HIS A 170 6.68 5.85 -0.22
N ASP A 171 6.27 4.77 0.44
CA ASP A 171 7.12 3.58 0.54
C ASP A 171 7.47 3.05 -0.86
N PRO A 172 8.77 2.91 -1.20
CA PRO A 172 9.20 2.51 -2.53
C PRO A 172 8.86 1.04 -2.85
N ARG A 173 8.46 0.24 -1.85
CA ARG A 173 7.96 -1.13 -2.06
C ARG A 173 6.52 -1.13 -2.59
N ILE A 174 5.81 -0.01 -2.51
CA ILE A 174 4.47 0.21 -3.07
C ILE A 174 4.64 0.97 -4.40
N ASP A 175 4.71 0.20 -5.47
CA ASP A 175 4.70 0.62 -6.86
C ASP A 175 4.10 -0.52 -7.72
N VAL A 176 3.95 -0.34 -9.03
CA VAL A 176 3.32 -1.33 -9.94
C VAL A 176 4.01 -2.68 -9.86
N THR A 177 5.34 -2.65 -9.72
CA THR A 177 6.18 -3.82 -9.47
C THR A 177 6.88 -3.66 -8.14
N THR A 178 7.12 -4.78 -7.46
CA THR A 178 7.85 -4.83 -6.19
C THR A 178 8.79 -6.03 -6.18
N THR A 179 9.59 -6.17 -5.12
CA THR A 179 10.52 -7.31 -5.03
C THR A 179 9.80 -8.62 -4.69
N GLN A 180 10.34 -9.76 -5.12
CA GLN A 180 9.80 -11.07 -4.78
C GLN A 180 9.69 -11.30 -3.26
N ASP A 181 10.65 -10.81 -2.46
CA ASP A 181 10.58 -10.94 -1.00
C ASP A 181 9.32 -10.26 -0.44
N VAL A 182 8.96 -9.07 -0.91
CA VAL A 182 7.74 -8.36 -0.47
C VAL A 182 6.48 -9.15 -0.82
N VAL A 183 6.42 -9.75 -2.02
CA VAL A 183 5.31 -10.62 -2.42
C VAL A 183 5.23 -11.86 -1.54
N ASP A 184 6.37 -12.52 -1.29
CA ASP A 184 6.43 -13.73 -0.47
C ASP A 184 6.00 -13.44 0.97
N ARG A 185 6.47 -12.33 1.56
CA ARG A 185 6.04 -11.88 2.90
C ARG A 185 4.54 -11.58 2.95
N GLY A 186 4.01 -10.96 1.89
CA GLY A 186 2.58 -10.72 1.75
C GLY A 186 1.75 -11.99 1.68
N ALA A 187 2.27 -13.05 1.03
CA ALA A 187 1.59 -14.34 0.92
C ALA A 187 1.64 -15.16 2.23
N GLU A 188 2.59 -14.87 3.12
CA GLU A 188 2.73 -15.51 4.43
C GLU A 188 1.86 -14.88 5.54
N LEU A 189 1.13 -13.80 5.23
CA LEU A 189 0.32 -13.09 6.22
C LEU A 189 -0.84 -13.95 6.73
N THR A 190 -0.90 -14.15 8.04
CA THR A 190 -1.95 -14.95 8.69
C THR A 190 -3.25 -14.17 8.95
N TYR A 191 -3.21 -12.85 8.81
CA TYR A 191 -4.34 -11.95 9.04
C TYR A 191 -5.03 -11.51 7.73
N LEU A 192 -4.49 -11.87 6.57
CA LEU A 192 -5.12 -11.59 5.29
C LEU A 192 -6.18 -12.67 5.00
N GLU A 193 -7.42 -12.24 4.86
CA GLU A 193 -8.54 -13.11 4.50
C GLU A 193 -8.82 -12.99 2.98
N GLU A 194 -8.64 -14.07 2.24
CA GLU A 194 -9.16 -14.19 0.87
C GLU A 194 -10.66 -14.48 0.96
N ARG A 195 -11.52 -13.50 0.66
CA ARG A 195 -12.97 -13.65 0.72
C ARG A 195 -13.66 -13.34 -0.60
#